data_AF-A0A4R4MTX8-F1
#
_entry.id   AF-A0A4R4MTX8-F1
#
_cell.length_a   1.000
_cell.length_b   1.000
_cell.length_c   1.000
_cell.angle_alpha   90.00
_cell.angle_beta   90.00
_cell.angle_gamma   90.00
#
_symmetry.space_group_name_H-M   'P 1'
#
loop_
_entity.id
_entity.type
_entity.pdbx_description
1 polymer ?
#
loop_
_entity_poly.entity_id
_entity_poly.type
_entity_poly.pdbx_seq_one_letter_code
_entity_poly.pdbx_strand_id
1 'polypeptide(L)'
;LPALLGRIVREAVGGTRADLVLTGGETARRVLDALGVREMVPVGQVHHGAVHSRTPDGRSVVTRPGSFGGPDSLLRIAAHLRPRRFPRTGATIDERPT
;
A
#
# COMPACT_ATOMS: atom_id res chain seq x y z
N LEU A 1 7.01 -18.27 -3.71
CA LEU A 1 7.34 -17.17 -2.75
C LEU A 1 6.17 -16.22 -2.50
N PRO A 2 5.45 -15.66 -3.50
CA PRO A 2 4.35 -14.71 -3.24
C PRO A 2 3.19 -15.27 -2.42
N ALA A 3 2.84 -16.55 -2.59
CA ALA A 3 1.81 -17.21 -1.78
C ALA A 3 2.20 -17.33 -0.28
N LEU A 4 3.49 -17.38 0.04
CA LEU A 4 3.96 -17.38 1.43
C LEU A 4 3.70 -16.03 2.10
N LEU A 5 3.94 -14.92 1.38
CA LEU A 5 3.69 -13.57 1.88
C LEU A 5 2.23 -13.36 2.25
N GLY A 6 1.28 -13.84 1.42
CA GLY A 6 -0.15 -13.72 1.74
C GLY A 6 -0.53 -14.39 3.06
N ARG A 7 0.01 -15.58 3.33
CA ARG A 7 -0.21 -16.28 4.59
C ARG A 7 0.43 -15.56 5.78
N ILE A 8 1.69 -15.13 5.65
CA ILE A 8 2.40 -14.39 6.71
C ILE A 8 1.63 -13.12 7.06
N VAL A 9 1.18 -12.35 6.06
CA VAL A 9 0.39 -11.13 6.31
C VAL A 9 -0.92 -11.46 7.01
N ARG A 10 -1.65 -12.48 6.57
CA ARG A 10 -2.90 -12.91 7.23
C ARG A 10 -2.68 -13.25 8.70
N GLU A 11 -1.61 -13.98 9.01
CA GLU A 11 -1.26 -14.32 10.39
C GLU A 11 -0.87 -13.07 11.19
N ALA A 12 -0.04 -12.19 10.62
CA ALA A 12 0.43 -10.97 11.28
C ALA A 12 -0.68 -9.95 11.57
N VAL A 13 -1.72 -9.87 10.74
CA VAL A 13 -2.85 -8.96 10.97
C VAL A 13 -3.93 -9.56 11.86
N GLY A 14 -3.80 -10.82 12.30
CA GLY A 14 -4.80 -11.60 13.03
C GLY A 14 -5.60 -10.82 14.07
N GLY A 15 -6.86 -10.49 13.72
CA GLY A 15 -7.83 -9.79 14.58
C GLY A 15 -7.68 -8.26 14.64
N THR A 16 -6.56 -7.70 14.19
CA THR A 16 -6.32 -6.25 14.17
C THR A 16 -6.55 -5.65 12.79
N ARG A 17 -7.16 -4.47 12.77
CA ARG A 17 -7.36 -3.70 11.55
C ARG A 17 -6.11 -2.89 11.21
N ALA A 18 -5.22 -3.49 10.42
CA ALA A 18 -4.04 -2.81 9.88
C ALA A 18 -4.32 -2.27 8.47
N ASP A 19 -3.87 -1.04 8.20
CA ASP A 19 -3.82 -0.54 6.83
C ASP A 19 -2.63 -1.17 6.10
N LEU A 20 -2.76 -1.38 4.79
CA LEU A 20 -1.79 -2.11 3.99
C LEU A 20 -1.11 -1.23 2.97
N VAL A 21 0.19 -1.43 2.81
CA VAL A 21 0.98 -0.89 1.69
C VAL A 21 1.55 -2.09 0.94
N LEU A 22 1.14 -2.28 -0.30
CA LEU A 22 1.47 -3.45 -1.11
C LEU A 22 2.18 -3.02 -2.39
N THR A 23 3.41 -3.50 -2.59
CA THR A 23 4.23 -3.18 -3.76
C THR A 23 4.40 -4.39 -4.66
N GLY A 24 4.24 -4.19 -5.97
CA GLY A 24 4.27 -5.26 -6.97
C GLY A 24 2.90 -5.94 -7.13
N GLY A 25 2.50 -6.17 -8.38
CA GLY A 25 1.17 -6.67 -8.71
C GLY A 25 0.88 -8.06 -8.15
N GLU A 26 1.78 -9.02 -8.40
CA GLU A 26 1.60 -10.41 -7.94
C GLU A 26 1.55 -10.50 -6.40
N THR A 27 2.47 -9.83 -5.72
CA THR A 27 2.49 -9.78 -4.24
C THR A 27 1.22 -9.15 -3.69
N ALA A 28 0.80 -8.01 -4.23
CA ALA A 28 -0.42 -7.35 -3.80
C ALA A 28 -1.64 -8.25 -3.98
N ARG A 29 -1.76 -8.90 -5.14
CA ARG A 29 -2.87 -9.81 -5.43
C ARG A 29 -2.93 -10.97 -4.44
N ARG A 30 -1.81 -11.66 -4.20
CA ARG A 30 -1.76 -12.82 -3.28
C ARG A 30 -2.05 -12.45 -1.84
N VAL A 31 -1.62 -11.27 -1.39
CA VAL A 31 -1.94 -10.77 -0.05
C VAL A 31 -3.43 -10.46 0.08
N LEU A 32 -4.02 -9.77 -0.90
CA LEU A 32 -5.46 -9.47 -0.89
C LEU A 32 -6.31 -10.73 -0.96
N ASP A 33 -5.95 -11.69 -1.81
CA ASP A 33 -6.60 -13.00 -1.91
C ASP A 33 -6.55 -13.76 -0.57
N ALA A 34 -5.38 -13.79 0.09
CA ALA A 34 -5.22 -14.44 1.39
C ALA A 34 -6.02 -13.77 2.50
N LEU A 35 -6.24 -12.46 2.41
CA LEU A 35 -7.08 -11.67 3.34
C LEU A 35 -8.57 -11.67 2.98
N GLY A 36 -8.96 -12.34 1.88
CA GLY A 36 -10.35 -12.38 1.43
C GLY A 36 -10.88 -11.05 0.88
N VAL A 37 -10.00 -10.10 0.55
CA VAL A 37 -10.39 -8.79 0.00
C VAL A 37 -10.66 -8.94 -1.50
N ARG A 38 -11.95 -8.92 -1.88
CA ARG A 38 -12.38 -9.08 -3.27
C ARG A 38 -12.69 -7.76 -3.97
N GLU A 39 -13.02 -6.74 -3.20
CA GLU A 39 -13.44 -5.44 -3.70
C GLU A 39 -12.76 -4.32 -2.92
N MET A 40 -12.42 -3.25 -3.64
CA MET A 40 -11.88 -2.02 -3.07
C MET A 40 -12.36 -0.84 -3.91
N VAL A 41 -12.66 0.27 -3.24
CA VAL A 41 -13.03 1.53 -3.89
C VAL A 41 -11.81 2.46 -3.86
N PRO A 42 -11.29 2.89 -5.02
CA PRO A 42 -10.24 3.92 -5.07
C PRO A 42 -10.76 5.23 -4.45
N VAL A 43 -9.95 5.85 -3.58
CA VAL A 43 -10.28 7.12 -2.92
C VAL A 43 -9.27 8.23 -3.23
N GLY A 44 -8.16 7.91 -3.89
CA GLY A 44 -7.19 8.89 -4.35
C GLY A 44 -5.85 8.28 -4.72
N GLN A 45 -4.88 9.13 -5.03
CA GLN A 45 -3.49 8.75 -5.24
C GLN A 45 -2.59 9.49 -4.26
N VAL A 46 -1.62 8.77 -3.68
CA VAL A 46 -0.61 9.37 -2.79
C VAL A 46 0.46 10.10 -3.60
N HIS A 47 0.90 9.46 -4.68
CA HIS A 47 1.77 9.98 -5.73
C HIS A 47 1.57 9.11 -6.98
N HIS A 48 2.28 9.42 -8.08
CA HIS A 48 2.16 8.66 -9.33
C HIS A 48 2.34 7.15 -9.09
N GLY A 49 1.37 6.36 -9.53
CA GLY A 49 1.35 4.89 -9.38
C GLY A 49 0.99 4.35 -8.00
N ALA A 50 0.88 5.17 -6.94
CA ALA A 50 0.48 4.72 -5.61
C ALA A 50 -0.98 5.06 -5.32
N VAL A 51 -1.88 4.12 -5.59
CA VAL A 51 -3.34 4.30 -5.45
C VAL A 51 -3.77 3.94 -4.04
N HIS A 52 -4.49 4.84 -3.37
CA HIS A 52 -5.16 4.58 -2.10
C HIS A 52 -6.60 4.15 -2.37
N SER A 53 -6.96 2.98 -1.86
CA SER A 53 -8.30 2.42 -1.90
C SER A 53 -8.81 2.09 -0.50
N ARG A 54 -10.12 1.95 -0.36
CA ARG A 54 -10.78 1.42 0.84
C ARG A 54 -11.50 0.12 0.52
N THR A 55 -11.37 -0.85 1.41
CA THR A 55 -12.17 -2.09 1.39
C THR A 55 -13.57 -1.83 1.99
N PRO A 56 -14.56 -2.73 1.80
CA PRO A 56 -15.88 -2.61 2.42
C PRO A 56 -15.86 -2.62 3.94
N ASP A 57 -14.95 -3.39 4.57
CA ASP A 57 -14.77 -3.31 6.03
C ASP A 57 -14.20 -1.94 6.44
N GLY A 58 -13.59 -1.19 5.51
CA GLY A 58 -13.09 0.18 5.63
C GLY A 58 -11.59 0.27 5.94
N ARG A 59 -10.83 -0.80 5.68
CA ARG A 59 -9.36 -0.83 5.74
C ARG A 59 -8.80 -0.01 4.58
N SER A 60 -7.76 0.77 4.83
CA SER A 60 -7.01 1.42 3.75
C SER A 60 -6.02 0.43 3.14
N VAL A 61 -5.99 0.37 1.81
CA VAL A 61 -5.00 -0.37 1.05
C VAL A 61 -4.37 0.59 0.05
N VAL A 62 -3.05 0.70 0.08
CA VAL A 62 -2.30 1.42 -0.94
C VAL A 62 -1.53 0.40 -1.78
N THR A 63 -1.84 0.35 -3.08
CA THR A 63 -1.11 -0.48 -4.03
C THR A 63 -0.20 0.38 -4.89
N ARG A 64 1.00 -0.15 -5.18
CA ARG A 64 1.97 0.49 -6.07
C ARG A 64 2.66 -0.56 -6.96
N PRO A 65 2.76 -0.37 -8.29
CA PRO A 65 3.59 -1.23 -9.12
C PRO A 65 5.04 -1.23 -8.62
N GLY A 66 5.73 -2.37 -8.73
CA GLY A 66 7.09 -2.50 -8.17
C GLY A 66 8.08 -1.47 -8.71
N SER A 67 7.93 -1.08 -9.98
CA SER A 67 8.80 -0.16 -10.70
C SER A 67 8.48 1.34 -10.52
N PHE A 68 7.43 1.70 -9.76
CA PHE A 68 6.97 3.11 -9.66
C PHE A 68 7.42 3.78 -8.37
N GLY A 69 7.61 5.10 -8.40
CA GLY A 69 7.91 5.94 -7.23
C GLY A 69 9.39 6.00 -6.87
N GLY A 70 9.80 7.15 -6.33
CA GLY A 70 11.17 7.39 -5.88
C GLY A 70 11.55 6.73 -4.54
N PRO A 71 12.80 6.93 -4.09
CA PRO A 71 13.35 6.39 -2.83
C PRO A 71 12.49 6.65 -1.58
N ASP A 72 11.69 7.72 -1.57
CA ASP A 72 10.84 8.13 -0.45
C ASP A 72 9.39 7.61 -0.56
N SER A 73 9.05 6.85 -1.59
CA SER A 73 7.68 6.43 -1.89
C SER A 73 6.97 5.79 -0.69
N LEU A 74 7.61 4.82 -0.03
CA LEU A 74 7.00 4.13 1.13
C LEU A 74 6.79 5.08 2.31
N LEU A 75 7.71 6.04 2.53
CA LEU A 75 7.56 7.05 3.58
C LEU A 75 6.39 7.99 3.28
N ARG A 76 6.23 8.42 2.03
CA ARG A 76 5.10 9.24 1.59
C ARG A 76 3.76 8.51 1.79
N ILE A 77 3.72 7.22 1.47
CA ILE A 77 2.53 6.38 1.72
C ILE A 77 2.26 6.23 3.23
N ALA A 78 3.29 6.00 4.04
CA ALA A 78 3.14 5.88 5.49
C ALA A 78 2.65 7.19 6.12
N ALA A 79 3.20 8.34 5.72
CA ALA A 79 2.76 9.67 6.14
C ALA A 79 1.34 10.00 5.70
N HIS A 80 0.92 9.53 4.53
CA HIS A 80 -0.47 9.65 4.07
C HIS A 80 -1.44 8.85 4.94
N LEU A 81 -1.10 7.60 5.27
CA LEU A 81 -1.96 6.74 6.08
C LEU A 81 -1.93 7.08 7.58
N ARG A 82 -0.81 7.58 8.10
CA ARG A 82 -0.57 7.84 9.53
C ARG A 82 0.20 9.15 9.74
N PRO A 83 -0.41 10.32 9.43
CA PRO A 83 0.28 11.62 9.48
C PRO A 83 0.79 12.01 10.88
N ARG A 84 0.17 11.46 11.94
CA ARG A 84 0.63 11.68 13.33
C ARG A 84 1.88 10.86 13.71
N ARG A 85 2.16 9.76 12.99
CA ARG A 85 3.32 8.89 13.25
C ARG A 85 4.47 9.13 12.30
N PHE A 86 4.16 9.56 11.08
CA PHE A 86 5.14 9.86 10.04
C PHE A 86 4.88 11.29 9.55
N PRO A 87 5.73 12.27 9.94
CA PRO A 87 5.67 13.61 9.38
C PRO A 87 5.79 13.54 7.86
N ARG A 88 5.04 14.38 7.14
CA ARG A 88 5.21 14.49 5.69
C ARG A 88 6.58 15.11 5.43
N THR A 89 7.51 14.34 4.88
CA THR A 89 8.78 14.88 4.39
C THR A 89 8.47 15.91 3.29
N GLY A 90 9.06 17.10 3.38
CA GLY A 90 8.96 18.12 2.34
C GLY A 90 9.47 17.58 1.00
N ALA A 91 8.76 17.89 -0.08
CA ALA A 91 9.09 17.45 -1.43
C ALA A 91 10.42 18.04 -1.90
N THR A 92 11.31 17.19 -2.44
CA THR A 92 11.84 17.25 -3.82
C THR A 92 12.92 16.18 -3.98
N ILE A 93 12.59 15.12 -4.71
CA ILE A 93 13.56 14.40 -5.54
C ILE A 93 12.88 14.29 -6.90
N ASP A 94 13.42 15.04 -7.85
CA ASP A 94 12.97 15.18 -9.23
C ASP A 94 12.84 13.80 -9.91
N GLU A 95 11.61 13.42 -10.29
CA GLU A 95 11.40 12.24 -11.13
C GLU A 95 11.82 12.60 -12.55
N ARG A 96 13.10 12.37 -12.88
CA ARG A 96 13.60 12.48 -14.26
C ARG A 96 12.77 11.56 -15.18
N PRO A 97 12.17 12.06 -16.27
CA PRO A 97 11.61 11.21 -17.30
C PRO A 97 12.76 10.51 -18.04
N THR A 98 12.72 9.18 -18.09
CA THR A 98 13.44 8.37 -19.08
C THR A 98 12.73 8.42 -20.42
#